data_AF-A0A411PKN2-F1
#
_entry.id   AF-A0A411PKN2-F1
#
_cell.length_a   1.000
_cell.length_b   1.000
_cell.length_c   1.000
_cell.angle_alpha   90.00
_cell.angle_beta   90.00
_cell.angle_gamma   90.00
#
_symmetry.space_group_name_H-M   'P 1'
#
loop_
_entity.id
_entity.type
_entity.pdbx_description
1 polymer ?
#
loop_
_entity_poly.entity_id
_entity_poly.type
_entity_poly.pdbx_seq_one_letter_code
_entity_poly.pdbx_strand_id
1 'polypeptide(L)'
;MKKFKFTFVILFAALGMYIYSIVTAPIPYSVIDQDNSGIVSLDEISELTNLKVRTLIKTGEICRQYYWQHPDDTVHQVCEPSTASN
;
A
#
# COMPACT_ATOMS: atom_id res chain seq x y z
N MET A 1 2.50 -11.50 -36.65
CA MET A 1 3.62 -11.35 -35.67
C MET A 1 3.64 -10.03 -34.89
N LYS A 2 3.33 -8.86 -35.49
CA LYS A 2 3.33 -7.56 -34.74
C LYS A 2 2.29 -7.49 -33.59
N LYS A 3 1.07 -8.01 -33.79
CA LYS A 3 0.01 -7.99 -32.76
C LYS A 3 0.38 -8.79 -31.50
N PHE A 4 0.98 -9.96 -31.67
CA PHE A 4 1.46 -10.79 -30.56
C PHE A 4 2.51 -10.08 -29.69
N LYS A 5 3.49 -9.40 -30.31
CA LYS A 5 4.51 -8.63 -29.58
C LYS A 5 3.88 -7.48 -28.77
N PHE A 6 2.87 -6.81 -29.32
CA PHE A 6 2.17 -5.74 -28.64
C PHE A 6 1.36 -6.24 -27.43
N THR A 7 0.67 -7.38 -27.56
CA THR A 7 -0.05 -8.01 -26.45
C THR A 7 0.87 -8.41 -25.30
N PHE A 8 2.04 -9.00 -25.60
CA PHE A 8 3.03 -9.33 -24.56
C PHE A 8 3.53 -8.08 -23.83
N VAL A 9 3.83 -6.99 -24.55
CA VAL A 9 4.28 -5.74 -23.93
C VAL A 9 3.23 -5.19 -22.96
N ILE A 10 1.96 -5.19 -23.35
CA ILE A 10 0.86 -4.74 -22.46
C ILE A 10 0.78 -5.63 -21.22
N LEU A 11 0.86 -6.95 -21.39
CA LEU A 11 0.80 -7.89 -20.27
C LEU A 11 1.95 -7.67 -19.28
N PHE A 12 3.18 -7.51 -19.76
CA PHE A 12 4.33 -7.24 -18.89
C PHE A 12 4.25 -5.88 -18.23
N ALA A 13 3.74 -4.86 -18.91
CA ALA A 13 3.51 -3.54 -18.31
C ALA A 13 2.46 -3.62 -17.19
N ALA A 14 1.35 -4.32 -17.40
CA ALA A 14 0.32 -4.53 -16.39
C ALA A 14 0.86 -5.29 -15.18
N LEU A 15 1.61 -6.38 -15.40
CA LEU A 15 2.27 -7.14 -14.34
C LEU A 15 3.29 -6.28 -13.56
N GLY A 16 4.05 -5.45 -14.28
CA GLY A 16 5.01 -4.53 -13.67
C GLY A 16 4.33 -3.50 -12.77
N MET A 17 3.23 -2.89 -13.22
CA MET A 17 2.43 -1.98 -12.40
C MET A 17 1.86 -2.67 -11.16
N TYR A 18 1.32 -3.89 -11.33
CA TYR A 18 0.81 -4.70 -10.22
C TYR A 18 1.88 -4.96 -9.15
N ILE A 19 3.07 -5.44 -9.56
CA ILE A 19 4.19 -5.69 -8.63
C ILE A 19 4.64 -4.39 -7.97
N TYR A 20 4.76 -3.31 -8.75
CA TYR A 20 5.18 -2.00 -8.25
C TYR A 20 4.25 -1.50 -7.14
N SER A 21 2.93 -1.55 -7.35
CA SER A 21 1.94 -1.13 -6.36
C SER A 21 2.09 -1.84 -5.02
N ILE A 22 2.39 -3.15 -5.03
CA ILE A 22 2.59 -3.94 -3.82
C ILE A 22 3.92 -3.58 -3.14
N VAL A 23 5.01 -3.51 -3.90
CA VAL A 23 6.37 -3.30 -3.34
C VAL A 23 6.54 -1.90 -2.77
N THR A 24 5.87 -0.90 -3.34
CA THR A 24 5.94 0.49 -2.86
C THR A 24 4.85 0.86 -1.84
N ALA A 25 4.00 -0.10 -1.47
CA ALA A 25 2.94 0.15 -0.50
C ALA A 25 3.51 0.60 0.85
N PRO A 26 2.89 1.58 1.52
CA PRO A 26 3.33 2.03 2.85
C PRO A 26 2.89 1.09 3.98
N ILE A 27 2.30 -0.05 3.63
CA ILE A 27 1.79 -1.08 4.54
C ILE A 27 2.32 -2.45 4.11
N PRO A 28 2.49 -3.40 5.04
CA PRO A 28 3.06 -4.70 4.71
C PRO A 28 2.11 -5.54 3.87
N TYR A 29 2.68 -6.47 3.09
CA TYR A 29 1.93 -7.40 2.23
C TYR A 29 0.76 -8.09 2.95
N SER A 30 1.01 -8.57 4.17
CA SER A 30 0.01 -9.26 5.00
C SER A 30 -1.18 -8.39 5.42
N VAL A 31 -1.10 -7.08 5.23
CA VAL A 31 -2.21 -6.14 5.48
C VAL A 31 -2.93 -5.81 4.17
N ILE A 32 -2.22 -5.84 3.04
CA ILE A 32 -2.80 -5.66 1.70
C ILE A 32 -3.63 -6.89 1.31
N ASP A 33 -3.11 -8.09 1.61
CA ASP A 33 -3.80 -9.38 1.50
C ASP A 33 -4.81 -9.51 2.66
N GLN A 34 -5.98 -8.90 2.48
CA GLN A 34 -7.02 -8.78 3.50
C GLN A 34 -7.70 -10.11 3.77
N ASP A 35 -7.88 -10.93 2.74
CA ASP A 35 -8.50 -12.25 2.87
C ASP A 35 -7.51 -13.35 3.32
N ASN A 36 -6.22 -13.02 3.42
CA ASN A 36 -5.12 -13.93 3.77
C ASN A 36 -5.04 -15.16 2.86
N SER A 37 -5.40 -15.00 1.59
CA SER A 37 -5.29 -16.07 0.58
C SER A 37 -3.84 -16.35 0.18
N GLY A 38 -2.92 -15.45 0.52
CA GLY A 38 -1.52 -15.48 0.10
C GLY A 38 -1.28 -14.80 -1.25
N ILE A 39 -2.33 -14.29 -1.92
CA ILE A 39 -2.25 -13.59 -3.21
C ILE A 39 -3.07 -12.30 -3.12
N VAL A 40 -2.44 -11.16 -3.37
CA VAL A 40 -3.15 -9.88 -3.48
C VAL A 40 -3.98 -9.84 -4.77
N SER A 41 -5.30 -9.80 -4.63
CA SER A 41 -6.23 -9.63 -5.73
C SER A 41 -6.18 -8.21 -6.33
N LEU A 42 -6.74 -8.05 -7.54
CA LEU A 42 -6.87 -6.72 -8.15
C LEU A 42 -7.80 -5.80 -7.35
N ASP A 43 -8.79 -6.37 -6.66
CA ASP A 43 -9.70 -5.62 -5.80
C ASP A 43 -8.94 -5.07 -4.58
N GLU A 44 -8.09 -5.86 -3.95
CA GLU A 44 -7.22 -5.42 -2.85
C GLU A 44 -6.20 -4.35 -3.30
N ILE A 45 -5.66 -4.45 -4.53
CA ILE A 45 -4.86 -3.37 -5.11
C ILE A 45 -5.70 -2.10 -5.32
N SER A 46 -6.94 -2.24 -5.78
CA SER A 46 -7.84 -1.10 -5.93
C SER A 46 -8.13 -0.45 -4.58
N GLU A 47 -8.32 -1.24 -3.53
CA GLU A 47 -8.47 -0.72 -2.16
C GLU A 47 -7.20 -0.06 -1.65
N LEU A 48 -6.02 -0.60 -1.97
CA LEU A 48 -4.72 0.00 -1.67
C LEU A 48 -4.60 1.44 -2.19
N THR A 49 -5.17 1.74 -3.36
CA THR A 49 -5.19 3.12 -3.89
C THR A 49 -6.09 4.07 -3.10
N ASN A 50 -7.04 3.53 -2.35
CA ASN A 50 -7.95 4.27 -1.46
C ASN A 50 -7.48 4.26 0.00
N LEU A 51 -6.31 3.69 0.29
CA LEU A 51 -5.74 3.65 1.63
C LEU A 51 -5.58 5.08 2.18
N LYS A 52 -6.19 5.33 3.34
CA LYS A 52 -6.14 6.62 4.00
C LYS A 52 -5.02 6.63 5.03
N VAL A 53 -4.49 7.82 5.28
CA VAL A 53 -3.46 8.05 6.31
C VAL A 53 -3.87 9.21 7.20
N ARG A 54 -3.64 9.06 8.52
CA ARG A 54 -3.70 10.16 9.49
C ARG A 54 -2.37 10.26 10.23
N THR A 55 -1.94 11.49 10.50
CA THR A 55 -0.74 11.76 11.29
C THR A 55 -1.14 12.12 12.72
N LEU A 56 -0.54 11.44 13.69
CA LEU A 56 -0.69 11.73 15.12
C LEU A 56 0.63 12.26 15.66
N ILE A 57 0.58 13.44 16.29
CA ILE A 57 1.73 14.02 16.97
C ILE A 57 1.64 13.62 18.45
N LYS A 58 2.61 12.83 18.90
CA LYS A 58 2.78 12.45 20.31
C LYS A 58 4.02 13.14 20.85
N THR A 59 4.15 13.22 22.18
CA THR A 59 5.32 13.82 22.82
C THR A 59 6.59 13.09 22.40
N GLY A 60 7.40 13.72 21.54
CA GLY A 60 8.66 13.15 21.05
C GLY A 60 8.56 12.23 19.82
N GLU A 61 7.36 11.99 19.27
CA GLU A 61 7.15 11.07 18.14
C GLU A 61 6.07 11.57 17.16
N ILE A 62 6.25 11.28 15.87
CA ILE A 62 5.26 11.48 14.82
C ILE A 62 4.85 10.10 14.31
N CYS A 63 3.58 9.76 14.47
CA CYS A 63 3.03 8.48 14.00
C CYS A 63 2.15 8.69 12.76
N ARG A 64 2.34 7.86 11.73
CA ARG A 64 1.43 7.71 10.59
C ARG A 64 0.59 6.45 10.81
N GLN A 65 -0.73 6.61 10.83
CA GLN A 65 -1.69 5.52 10.91
C GLN A 65 -2.42 5.37 9.59
N TYR A 66 -2.42 4.17 9.04
CA TYR A 66 -3.07 3.79 7.80
C TYR A 66 -4.36 3.03 8.11
N TYR A 67 -5.42 3.30 7.35
CA TYR A 67 -6.74 2.70 7.55
C TYR A 67 -7.52 2.66 6.22
N TRP A 68 -8.42 1.68 6.09
CA TRP A 68 -9.23 1.48 4.87
C TRP A 68 -10.42 2.44 4.81
N GLN A 69 -11.31 2.37 5.80
CA GLN A 69 -12.56 3.12 5.80
C GLN A 69 -12.63 4.12 6.96
N HIS A 70 -12.52 3.61 8.19
CA HIS A 70 -12.63 4.39 9.42
C HIS A 70 -11.27 4.56 10.10
N PRO A 71 -10.99 5.76 10.63
CA PRO A 71 -9.69 6.05 11.25
C PRO A 71 -9.45 5.27 12.55
N ASP A 72 -10.51 4.75 13.16
CA ASP A 72 -10.42 3.91 14.36
C ASP A 72 -10.01 2.46 14.03
N ASP A 73 -10.18 2.04 12.77
CA ASP A 73 -9.75 0.74 12.24
C ASP A 73 -8.35 0.84 11.62
N THR A 74 -7.38 1.20 12.46
CA THR A 74 -5.98 1.30 12.02
C THR A 74 -5.46 -0.07 11.62
N VAL A 75 -5.07 -0.23 10.36
CA VAL A 75 -4.51 -1.48 9.82
C VAL A 75 -3.00 -1.53 9.87
N HIS A 76 -2.35 -0.37 9.91
CA HIS A 76 -0.91 -0.27 10.09
C HIS A 76 -0.52 1.07 10.73
N GLN A 77 0.53 1.07 11.56
CA GLN A 77 1.05 2.28 12.17
C GLN A 77 2.57 2.26 12.19
N VAL A 78 3.16 3.38 11.78
CA VAL A 78 4.61 3.63 11.85
C VAL A 78 4.82 4.88 12.69
N CYS A 79 5.70 4.82 13.69
CA CYS A 79 6.08 5.98 14.50
C CYS A 79 7.58 6.26 14.30
N GLU A 80 7.90 7.53 14.09
CA GLU A 80 9.26 8.03 13.96
C GLU A 80 9.52 9.07 15.05
N PRO A 81 10.75 9.18 15.59
CA PRO A 81 11.11 10.23 16.51
C PRO A 81 10.82 11.60 15.90
N SER A 82 10.18 12.48 16.66
CA SER A 82 10.02 13.88 16.25
C SER A 82 11.41 14.50 16.23
N THR A 83 11.91 14.85 15.04
CA THR A 83 13.18 15.58 14.87
C THR A 83 13.06 17.04 15.29
N ALA A 84 12.40 17.31 16.42
CA ALA A 84 12.62 18.53 17.18
C ALA A 84 14.01 18.40 17.81
N SER A 85 15.04 18.67 17.02
CA SER A 85 16.37 18.97 17.56
C SER A 85 16.20 20.17 18.51
N ASN A 86 16.55 19.97 19.78
CA ASN A 86 16.78 21.07 20.72
C ASN A 86 17.74 22.11 20.14
#